data_AF-L1QK28-F1
#
_entry.id   AF-L1QK28-F1
#
_cell.length_a   1.000
_cell.length_b   1.000
_cell.length_c   1.000
_cell.angle_alpha   90.00
_cell.angle_beta   90.00
_cell.angle_gamma   90.00
#
_symmetry.space_group_name_H-M   'P 1'
#
loop_
_entity.id
_entity.type
_entity.pdbx_description
1 polymer ?
#
loop_
_entity_poly.entity_id
_entity_poly.type
_entity_poly.pdbx_seq_one_letter_code
_entity_poly.pdbx_strand_id
1 'polypeptide(L)'
;MNKTLIYYKDFIKELPLKSKYTKDELLIDKFLIDKENNIEIYYAPHNEYLNKNAKIFIVGITPGFQQMNKAIVTAREELEKNKSINEIQYKCES
;
A
#
# COMPACT_ATOMS: atom_id res chain seq x y z
N MET A 1 -12.55 -5.24 10.06
CA MET A 1 -12.65 -4.39 8.86
C MET A 1 -11.53 -4.79 7.92
N ASN A 2 -11.82 -5.17 6.68
CA ASN A 2 -10.79 -5.61 5.73
C ASN A 2 -10.04 -4.37 5.20
N LYS A 3 -8.88 -4.07 5.80
CA LYS A 3 -8.00 -2.96 5.44
C LYS A 3 -7.10 -3.35 4.26
N THR A 4 -7.70 -3.51 3.09
CA THR A 4 -7.02 -3.92 1.84
C THR A 4 -7.02 -2.79 0.80
N LEU A 5 -6.37 -3.00 -0.34
CA LEU A 5 -6.36 -2.04 -1.45
C LEU A 5 -7.77 -1.65 -1.90
N ILE A 6 -8.74 -2.56 -1.79
CA ILE A 6 -10.15 -2.28 -2.11
C ILE A 6 -10.69 -1.14 -1.25
N TYR A 7 -10.32 -1.11 0.04
CA TYR A 7 -10.74 -0.08 0.98
C TYR A 7 -10.00 1.24 0.73
N TYR A 8 -8.69 1.19 0.47
CA TYR A 8 -7.86 2.40 0.34
C TYR A 8 -7.81 3.00 -1.07
N LYS A 9 -8.29 2.30 -2.11
CA LYS A 9 -8.16 2.74 -3.52
C LYS A 9 -8.67 4.17 -3.75
N ASP A 10 -9.76 4.56 -3.09
CA ASP A 10 -10.39 5.86 -3.33
C ASP A 10 -9.54 6.98 -2.67
N PHE A 11 -9.01 6.75 -1.47
CA PHE A 11 -8.03 7.64 -0.84
C PHE A 11 -6.72 7.73 -1.62
N ILE A 12 -6.25 6.62 -2.19
CA ILE A 12 -5.06 6.63 -3.05
C ILE A 12 -5.33 7.47 -4.31
N LYS A 13 -6.52 7.38 -4.92
CA LYS A 13 -6.86 8.18 -6.12
C LYS A 13 -6.86 9.69 -5.86
N GLU A 14 -7.12 10.13 -4.63
CA GLU A 14 -7.06 11.54 -4.23
C GLU A 14 -5.63 12.10 -4.20
N LEU A 15 -4.61 11.24 -4.11
CA LEU A 15 -3.22 11.67 -4.16
C LEU A 15 -2.85 12.21 -5.56
N PRO A 16 -1.96 13.22 -5.64
CA PRO A 16 -1.47 13.71 -6.93
C PRO A 16 -0.63 12.63 -7.63
N LEU A 17 -0.75 12.51 -8.96
CA LEU A 17 0.10 11.62 -9.76
C LEU A 17 1.55 12.10 -9.75
N LYS A 18 2.43 11.37 -9.06
CA LYS A 18 3.86 11.64 -9.00
C LYS A 18 4.68 10.41 -8.62
N SER A 19 5.98 10.48 -8.88
CA SER A 19 6.93 9.39 -8.68
C SER A 19 7.40 9.17 -7.24
N LYS A 20 7.07 10.10 -6.31
CA LYS A 20 7.45 10.00 -4.89
C LYS A 20 6.58 10.89 -4.01
N TYR A 21 6.20 10.38 -2.84
CA TYR A 21 5.52 11.15 -1.78
C TYR A 21 6.46 11.45 -0.60
N THR A 22 6.15 12.46 0.19
CA THR A 22 6.81 12.72 1.48
C THR A 22 6.13 11.93 2.61
N LYS A 23 6.73 11.93 3.81
CA LYS A 23 6.11 11.32 4.98
C LYS A 23 4.80 12.01 5.34
N ASP A 24 4.77 13.34 5.29
CA ASP A 24 3.59 14.13 5.67
C ASP A 24 2.39 13.91 4.74
N GLU A 25 2.62 13.40 3.52
CA GLU A 25 1.56 13.07 2.57
C GLU A 25 0.97 11.66 2.77
N LEU A 26 1.74 10.75 3.37
CA LEU A 26 1.36 9.34 3.49
C LEU A 26 1.10 8.89 4.93
N LEU A 27 1.77 9.51 5.90
CA LEU A 27 1.57 9.27 7.33
C LEU A 27 0.47 10.20 7.86
N ILE A 28 -0.73 10.02 7.31
CA ILE A 28 -1.94 10.79 7.61
C ILE A 28 -3.07 9.87 8.05
N ASP A 29 -4.07 10.42 8.74
CA ASP A 29 -5.21 9.66 9.28
C ASP A 29 -5.94 8.80 8.24
N LYS A 30 -5.99 9.23 6.97
CA LYS A 30 -6.61 8.46 5.88
C LYS A 30 -5.93 7.11 5.63
N PHE A 31 -4.65 6.99 5.93
CA PHE A 31 -3.88 5.76 5.79
C PHE A 31 -3.57 5.11 7.15
N LEU A 32 -4.01 5.68 8.27
CA LEU A 32 -3.79 5.12 9.59
C LEU A 32 -4.64 3.85 9.77
N ILE A 33 -3.96 2.72 9.92
CA ILE A 33 -4.58 1.43 10.25
C ILE A 33 -4.87 1.41 11.73
N ASP A 34 -3.86 1.64 12.56
CA ASP A 34 -3.99 1.46 14.01
C ASP A 34 -3.04 2.38 14.75
N LYS A 35 -3.36 2.65 16.01
CA LYS A 35 -2.54 3.46 16.89
C LYS A 35 -2.62 2.93 18.31
N GLU A 36 -1.46 2.62 18.87
CA GLU A 36 -1.33 2.20 20.26
C GLU A 36 -0.16 2.96 20.90
N ASN A 37 -0.46 3.78 21.90
CA ASN A 37 0.51 4.64 22.58
C ASN A 37 1.28 5.53 21.56
N ASN A 38 2.59 5.29 21.44
CA ASN A 38 3.50 6.03 20.56
C ASN A 38 3.77 5.28 19.25
N ILE A 39 3.02 4.20 18.97
CA ILE A 39 3.15 3.39 17.76
C ILE A 39 1.94 3.65 16.87
N GLU A 40 2.22 3.99 15.62
CA GLU A 40 1.23 4.18 14.57
C GLU A 40 1.52 3.24 13.42
N ILE A 41 0.49 2.56 12.94
CA ILE A 41 0.57 1.60 11.85
C ILE A 41 -0.15 2.20 10.67
N TYR A 42 0.55 2.37 9.55
CA TYR A 42 0.01 2.94 8.33
C TYR A 42 -0.14 1.88 7.25
N TYR A 43 -1.09 2.11 6.35
CA TYR A 43 -1.38 1.23 5.25
C TYR A 43 -0.30 1.24 4.18
N ALA A 44 0.10 0.05 3.72
CA ALA A 44 1.00 -0.15 2.60
C ALA A 44 0.51 -1.31 1.72
N PRO A 45 0.30 -1.12 0.41
CA PRO A 45 -0.24 -2.17 -0.47
C PRO A 45 0.78 -3.28 -0.83
N HIS A 46 2.03 -3.19 -0.34
CA HIS A 46 3.15 -4.05 -0.73
C HIS A 46 2.93 -5.55 -0.46
N ASN A 47 2.16 -5.91 0.57
CA ASN A 47 2.06 -7.29 1.05
C ASN A 47 0.71 -7.97 0.72
N GLU A 48 -0.04 -7.45 -0.26
CA GLU A 48 -1.39 -7.94 -0.54
C GLU A 48 -1.47 -9.00 -1.65
N TYR A 49 -0.37 -9.23 -2.39
CA TYR A 49 -0.31 -10.33 -3.33
C TYR A 49 0.22 -11.60 -2.65
N LEU A 50 -0.49 -12.71 -2.87
CA LEU A 50 -0.07 -14.04 -2.41
C LEU A 50 0.31 -14.89 -3.63
N ASN A 51 1.61 -15.15 -3.79
CA ASN A 51 2.08 -16.11 -4.76
C ASN A 51 1.74 -17.54 -4.32
N LYS A 52 0.67 -18.11 -4.89
CA LYS A 52 0.20 -19.47 -4.58
C LYS A 52 1.21 -20.57 -4.89
N ASN A 53 2.23 -20.28 -5.71
CA ASN A 53 3.29 -21.21 -6.07
C ASN A 53 4.53 -21.09 -5.17
N ALA A 54 4.54 -20.16 -4.20
CA ALA A 54 5.65 -19.98 -3.29
C ALA A 54 5.83 -21.21 -2.38
N LYS A 55 7.08 -21.65 -2.22
CA LYS A 55 7.44 -22.76 -1.32
C LYS A 55 7.79 -22.29 0.10
N ILE A 56 8.07 -21.00 0.27
CA ILE A 56 8.51 -20.38 1.52
C ILE A 56 7.71 -19.08 1.70
N PHE A 57 7.20 -18.86 2.91
CA PHE A 57 6.53 -17.63 3.31
C PHE A 57 7.25 -17.03 4.52
N ILE A 58 7.61 -15.75 4.42
CA ILE A 58 8.33 -15.02 5.47
C ILE A 58 7.32 -14.12 6.19
N VAL A 59 7.30 -14.20 7.53
CA VAL A 59 6.44 -13.38 8.40
C VAL A 59 7.29 -12.50 9.31
N GLY A 60 6.69 -11.43 9.84
CA GLY A 60 7.34 -10.55 10.81
C GLY A 60 8.18 -9.41 10.20
N ILE A 61 8.21 -9.28 8.88
CA ILE A 61 8.83 -8.13 8.20
C ILE A 61 7.76 -7.06 7.96
N THR A 62 7.93 -5.90 8.58
CA THR A 62 7.08 -4.73 8.35
C THR A 62 7.70 -3.86 7.26
N PRO A 63 6.94 -3.46 6.22
CA PRO A 63 7.48 -2.58 5.20
C PRO A 63 7.96 -1.25 5.76
N GLY A 64 9.16 -0.84 5.38
CA GLY A 64 9.66 0.50 5.68
C GLY A 64 8.97 1.57 4.82
N PHE A 65 9.15 2.85 5.17
CA PHE A 65 8.54 3.96 4.44
C PHE A 65 8.87 3.97 2.93
N GLN A 66 10.09 3.59 2.54
CA GLN A 66 10.46 3.52 1.12
C GLN A 66 9.63 2.48 0.34
N GLN A 67 9.38 1.31 0.95
CA GLN A 67 8.55 0.26 0.36
C GLN A 67 7.08 0.70 0.28
N MET A 68 6.56 1.30 1.35
CA MET A 68 5.22 1.92 1.35
C MET A 68 5.09 2.95 0.23
N ASN A 69 6.07 3.85 0.10
CA ASN A 69 6.06 4.91 -0.92
C ASN A 69 6.00 4.33 -2.34
N LYS A 70 6.90 3.39 -2.64
CA LYS A 70 6.96 2.72 -3.95
C LYS A 70 5.64 2.01 -4.27
N ALA A 71 5.08 1.31 -3.29
CA ALA A 71 3.83 0.59 -3.46
C ALA A 71 2.64 1.55 -3.67
N ILE A 72 2.56 2.67 -2.95
CA ILE A 72 1.49 3.67 -3.14
C ILE A 72 1.63 4.41 -4.48
N VAL A 73 2.85 4.76 -4.90
CA VAL A 73 3.10 5.33 -6.25
C VAL A 73 2.59 4.36 -7.31
N THR A 74 2.98 3.09 -7.22
CA THR A 74 2.55 2.05 -8.16
C THR A 74 1.02 1.89 -8.15
N ALA A 75 0.40 1.82 -6.97
CA ALA A 75 -1.05 1.74 -6.85
C ALA A 75 -1.75 2.96 -7.48
N ARG A 76 -1.26 4.18 -7.21
CA ARG A 76 -1.83 5.41 -7.77
C ARG A 76 -1.78 5.40 -9.29
N GLU A 77 -0.65 5.05 -9.88
CA GLU A 77 -0.46 5.00 -11.33
C GLU A 77 -1.35 3.95 -12.00
N GLU A 78 -1.48 2.78 -11.39
CA GLU A 78 -2.25 1.68 -11.98
C GLU A 78 -3.76 1.84 -11.78
N LEU A 79 -4.19 2.50 -10.69
CA LEU A 79 -5.56 2.95 -10.50
C LEU A 79 -5.98 4.00 -11.54
N GLU A 80 -5.06 4.87 -11.97
CA GLU A 80 -5.31 5.82 -13.07
C GLU A 80 -5.56 5.10 -14.40
N LYS A 81 -4.81 4.02 -14.64
CA LYS A 81 -4.93 3.18 -15.83
C LYS A 81 -6.14 2.23 -15.79
N ASN A 82 -7.02 2.36 -14.78
CA ASN A 82 -8.18 1.50 -14.56
C ASN A 82 -7.85 0.00 -14.53
N LYS A 83 -6.68 -0.37 -13.99
CA LYS A 83 -6.30 -1.77 -13.82
C LYS A 83 -7.13 -2.45 -12.75
N SER A 84 -7.22 -3.78 -12.85
CA SER A 84 -7.91 -4.58 -11.84
C SER A 84 -7.14 -4.57 -10.52
N ILE A 85 -7.85 -4.69 -9.40
CA ILE A 85 -7.23 -4.74 -8.06
C ILE A 85 -6.17 -5.83 -7.96
N ASN A 86 -6.41 -7.01 -8.55
CA ASN A 86 -5.46 -8.12 -8.53
C ASN A 86 -4.15 -7.79 -9.26
N GLU A 87 -4.24 -7.12 -10.43
CA GLU A 87 -3.04 -6.67 -11.16
C GLU A 87 -2.26 -5.63 -10.35
N ILE A 88 -2.96 -4.71 -9.68
CA ILE A 88 -2.33 -3.67 -8.86
C ILE A 88 -1.62 -4.29 -7.66
N GLN A 89 -2.26 -5.23 -6.96
CA GLN A 89 -1.66 -5.96 -5.83
C GLN A 89 -0.39 -6.69 -6.25
N TYR A 90 -0.41 -7.37 -7.39
CA TYR A 90 0.78 -8.03 -7.94
C TYR A 90 1.92 -7.05 -8.22
N LYS A 91 1.62 -5.89 -8.83
CA LYS A 91 2.64 -4.86 -9.11
C LYS A 91 3.18 -4.18 -7.85
N CYS A 92 2.39 -4.10 -6.78
CA CYS A 92 2.83 -3.51 -5.52
C CYS A 92 3.81 -4.39 -4.73
N GLU A 93 3.89 -5.69 -5.02
CA GLU A 93 4.91 -6.62 -4.46
C GLU A 93 6.34 -6.28 -4.93
N SER A 94 6.48 -5.53 -6.03
CA SER A 94 7.74 -5.37 -6.78
C SER A 94 8.67 -4.30 -6.25
#